data_AF-W0ABG7-F1
#
_entry.id   AF-W0ABG7-F1
#
_cell.length_a   1.000
_cell.length_b   1.000
_cell.length_c   1.000
_cell.angle_alpha   90.00
_cell.angle_beta   90.00
_cell.angle_gamma   90.00
#
_symmetry.space_group_name_H-M   'P 1'
#
loop_
_entity.id
_entity.type
_entity.pdbx_description
1 polymer ?
#
loop_
_entity_poly.entity_id
_entity_poly.type
_entity_poly.pdbx_seq_one_letter_code
_entity_poly.pdbx_strand_id
1 'polypeptide(L)'
;MLTPLLVLGAATQGVSMPTEDPIIAFARDFSGDDAAIVAAAERYLAAPPTDEETIGFYSAGDWPPRHRAFLATVTLLDGKEKLTAVEDKYSYELFALWAEAGVIDPATLPPAAKALFGPLIDGAVPDADAAAYRARAWDSYAQATAELEAHIAARGKALLSVDATDGDTMLFALVAPAIADRWRNRALSEHQGYRAGVRAPMWDRLWAHLAYAMRGALVAEDREGYPPGTPRRVEEIPFAA
;
A
#
# COMPACT_ATOMS: atom_id res chain seq x y z
N MET A 1 21.52 9.27 -71.49
CA MET A 1 20.40 8.77 -70.68
C MET A 1 20.94 8.45 -69.30
N LEU A 2 20.59 9.25 -68.29
CA LEU A 2 20.83 8.98 -66.87
C LEU A 2 19.78 9.78 -66.10
N THR A 3 18.81 9.07 -65.54
CA THR A 3 17.70 9.61 -64.73
C THR A 3 18.15 9.66 -63.27
N PRO A 4 17.96 10.75 -62.51
CA PRO A 4 18.19 10.73 -61.07
C PRO A 4 16.95 10.15 -60.36
N LEU A 5 17.19 9.14 -59.54
CA LEU A 5 16.22 8.57 -58.61
C LEU A 5 16.04 9.56 -57.44
N LEU A 6 14.85 10.12 -57.28
CA LEU A 6 14.43 10.85 -56.09
C LEU A 6 14.16 9.85 -54.97
N VAL A 7 14.99 9.84 -53.93
CA VAL A 7 14.71 9.15 -52.68
C VAL A 7 13.84 10.06 -51.83
N LEU A 8 12.53 9.80 -51.77
CA LEU A 8 11.66 10.36 -50.74
C LEU A 8 11.96 9.66 -49.41
N GLY A 9 12.70 10.33 -48.53
CA GLY A 9 12.74 9.97 -47.12
C GLY A 9 11.41 10.31 -46.47
N ALA A 10 10.57 9.31 -46.21
CA ALA A 10 9.43 9.47 -45.33
C ALA A 10 9.95 9.63 -43.89
N ALA A 11 9.92 10.86 -43.38
CA ALA A 11 10.05 11.12 -41.95
C ALA A 11 8.82 10.51 -41.26
N THR A 12 8.99 9.33 -40.66
CA THR A 12 8.02 8.83 -39.69
C THR A 12 8.07 9.74 -38.48
N GLN A 13 7.16 10.72 -38.44
CA GLN A 13 6.84 11.44 -37.22
C GLN A 13 6.45 10.38 -36.18
N GLY A 14 7.29 10.21 -35.16
CA GLY A 14 6.95 9.38 -34.01
C GLY A 14 5.67 9.95 -33.40
N VAL A 15 4.57 9.25 -33.60
CA VAL A 15 3.35 9.48 -32.83
C VAL A 15 3.75 9.20 -31.39
N SER A 16 3.94 10.27 -30.61
CA SER A 16 3.97 10.19 -29.16
C SER A 16 2.66 9.52 -28.76
N MET A 17 2.73 8.23 -28.43
CA MET A 17 1.62 7.55 -27.77
C MET A 17 1.20 8.42 -26.57
N PRO A 18 -0.09 8.67 -26.34
CA PRO A 18 -0.51 9.32 -25.12
C PRO A 18 0.06 8.55 -23.95
N THR A 19 0.79 9.22 -23.07
CA THR A 19 1.22 8.64 -21.80
C THR A 19 -0.06 8.24 -21.06
N GLU A 20 -0.17 6.97 -20.71
CA GLU A 20 -1.28 6.44 -19.92
C GLU A 20 -1.45 7.26 -18.63
N ASP A 21 -2.68 7.58 -18.21
CA ASP A 21 -2.89 8.27 -16.94
C ASP A 21 -2.40 7.39 -15.78
N PRO A 22 -1.62 7.94 -14.83
CA PRO A 22 -1.12 7.16 -13.69
C PRO A 22 -2.18 6.39 -12.90
N ILE A 23 -3.43 6.86 -12.80
CA ILE A 23 -4.48 6.10 -12.09
C ILE A 23 -4.86 4.82 -12.86
N ILE A 24 -4.86 4.86 -14.20
CA ILE A 24 -5.10 3.67 -15.03
C ILE A 24 -3.92 2.70 -14.92
N ALA A 25 -2.70 3.22 -15.01
CA ALA A 25 -1.50 2.41 -14.85
C ALA A 25 -1.42 1.76 -13.46
N PHE A 26 -1.81 2.48 -12.40
CA PHE A 26 -1.92 1.97 -11.04
C PHE A 26 -2.94 0.82 -10.97
N ALA A 27 -4.14 1.02 -11.53
CA ALA A 27 -5.17 -0.01 -11.57
C ALA A 27 -4.67 -1.27 -12.31
N ARG A 28 -3.98 -1.10 -13.44
CA ARG A 28 -3.41 -2.19 -14.22
C ARG A 28 -2.37 -2.98 -13.42
N ASP A 29 -1.38 -2.29 -12.87
CA ASP A 29 -0.26 -2.93 -12.19
C ASP A 29 -0.73 -3.67 -10.93
N PHE A 30 -1.62 -3.06 -10.14
CA PHE A 30 -2.08 -3.65 -8.87
C PHE A 30 -3.16 -4.73 -9.05
N SER A 31 -3.87 -4.74 -10.18
CA SER A 31 -4.82 -5.80 -10.49
C SER A 31 -4.19 -7.03 -11.15
N GLY A 32 -2.99 -6.88 -11.73
CA GLY A 32 -2.37 -7.90 -12.58
C GLY A 32 -2.91 -7.87 -14.01
N ASP A 33 -3.10 -6.67 -14.57
CA ASP A 33 -3.66 -6.43 -15.91
C ASP A 33 -5.10 -6.92 -16.08
N ASP A 34 -5.92 -6.78 -15.04
CA ASP A 34 -7.34 -7.13 -15.10
C ASP A 34 -8.10 -6.08 -15.93
N ALA A 35 -8.52 -6.48 -17.13
CA ALA A 35 -9.18 -5.59 -18.08
C ALA A 35 -10.47 -4.94 -17.53
N ALA A 36 -11.21 -5.62 -16.64
CA ALA A 36 -12.43 -5.06 -16.07
C ALA A 36 -12.12 -3.96 -15.04
N ILE A 37 -11.05 -4.14 -14.26
CA ILE A 37 -10.58 -3.13 -13.29
C ILE A 37 -9.99 -1.92 -14.03
N VAL A 38 -9.18 -2.15 -15.07
CA VAL A 38 -8.61 -1.08 -15.91
C VAL A 38 -9.72 -0.25 -16.55
N ALA A 39 -10.71 -0.90 -17.18
CA ALA A 39 -11.84 -0.21 -17.80
C ALA A 39 -12.72 0.55 -16.78
N ALA A 40 -12.81 0.06 -15.54
CA ALA A 40 -13.51 0.78 -14.48
C ALA A 40 -12.73 2.04 -14.04
N ALA A 41 -11.41 1.96 -13.89
CA ALA A 41 -10.56 3.11 -13.57
C ALA A 41 -10.63 4.20 -14.68
N GLU A 42 -10.64 3.80 -15.96
CA GLU A 42 -10.89 4.71 -17.07
C GLU A 42 -12.24 5.43 -16.96
N ARG A 43 -13.30 4.70 -16.60
CA ARG A 43 -14.63 5.29 -16.38
C ARG A 43 -14.64 6.25 -15.21
N TYR A 44 -13.99 5.92 -14.10
CA TYR A 44 -13.88 6.82 -12.95
C TYR A 44 -13.10 8.09 -13.26
N LEU A 45 -12.08 8.03 -14.12
CA LEU A 45 -11.38 9.23 -14.56
C LEU A 45 -12.24 10.11 -15.48
N ALA A 46 -12.97 9.49 -16.41
CA ALA A 46 -13.83 10.20 -17.35
C ALA A 46 -15.08 10.81 -16.67
N ALA A 47 -15.64 10.12 -15.68
CA ALA A 47 -16.81 10.54 -14.91
C ALA A 47 -16.61 10.20 -13.41
N PRO A 48 -15.87 11.04 -12.66
CA PRO A 48 -15.58 10.77 -11.26
C PRO A 48 -16.85 10.65 -10.41
N PRO A 49 -17.00 9.55 -9.63
CA PRO A 49 -18.22 9.27 -8.87
C PRO A 49 -18.39 10.28 -7.74
N THR A 50 -19.62 10.70 -7.48
CA THR A 50 -19.98 11.66 -6.41
C THR A 50 -20.68 11.01 -5.23
N ASP A 51 -21.12 9.76 -5.37
CA ASP A 51 -21.72 8.97 -4.30
C ASP A 51 -20.64 8.31 -3.43
N GLU A 52 -20.89 8.26 -2.13
CA GLU A 52 -19.91 7.79 -1.14
C GLU A 52 -19.69 6.28 -1.25
N GLU A 53 -20.70 5.52 -1.66
CA GLU A 53 -20.62 4.08 -1.83
C GLU A 53 -19.62 3.68 -2.91
N THR A 54 -19.61 4.37 -4.05
CA THR A 54 -18.65 4.11 -5.13
C THR A 54 -17.26 4.66 -4.79
N ILE A 55 -17.19 5.81 -4.09
CA ILE A 55 -15.91 6.39 -3.68
C ILE A 55 -15.26 5.52 -2.58
N GLY A 56 -16.06 4.93 -1.69
CA GLY A 56 -15.64 4.12 -0.55
C GLY A 56 -15.13 4.91 0.66
N PHE A 57 -15.26 6.23 0.66
CA PHE A 57 -14.82 7.11 1.76
C PHE A 57 -15.90 8.15 2.08
N TYR A 58 -16.35 8.18 3.32
CA TYR A 58 -17.36 9.13 3.80
C TYR A 58 -16.88 10.58 3.63
N SER A 59 -17.81 11.47 3.28
CA SER A 59 -17.56 12.90 3.04
C SER A 59 -16.64 13.22 1.85
N ALA A 60 -16.27 12.24 1.03
CA ALA A 60 -15.42 12.46 -0.14
C ALA A 60 -16.20 12.89 -1.41
N GLY A 61 -17.53 12.97 -1.36
CA GLY A 61 -18.39 13.24 -2.52
C GLY A 61 -18.14 14.58 -3.22
N ASP A 62 -17.63 15.58 -2.50
CA ASP A 62 -17.32 16.93 -3.01
C ASP A 62 -15.82 17.19 -3.20
N TRP A 63 -14.97 16.18 -2.98
CA TRP A 63 -13.51 16.30 -3.14
C TRP A 63 -13.13 16.46 -4.63
N PRO A 64 -11.88 16.90 -4.93
CA PRO A 64 -11.42 17.10 -6.28
C PRO A 64 -11.67 15.87 -7.17
N PRO A 65 -12.14 16.03 -8.43
CA PRO A 65 -12.56 14.90 -9.26
C PRO A 65 -11.48 13.82 -9.44
N ARG A 66 -10.22 14.20 -9.63
CA ARG A 66 -9.09 13.24 -9.71
C ARG A 66 -8.91 12.44 -8.42
N HIS A 67 -9.10 13.08 -7.27
CA HIS A 67 -8.97 12.42 -5.98
C HIS A 67 -10.11 11.41 -5.76
N ARG A 68 -11.36 11.77 -6.08
CA ARG A 68 -12.50 10.83 -6.06
C ARG A 68 -12.29 9.64 -6.99
N ALA A 69 -11.77 9.87 -8.21
CA ALA A 69 -11.44 8.79 -9.15
C ALA A 69 -10.35 7.85 -8.60
N PHE A 70 -9.32 8.40 -7.95
CA PHE A 70 -8.30 7.61 -7.28
C PHE A 70 -8.88 6.76 -6.14
N LEU A 71 -9.66 7.37 -5.24
CA LEU A 71 -10.30 6.66 -4.13
C LEU A 71 -11.23 5.54 -4.61
N ALA A 72 -12.09 5.81 -5.59
CA ALA A 72 -12.95 4.79 -6.19
C ALA A 72 -12.15 3.63 -6.82
N THR A 73 -10.97 3.92 -7.40
CA THR A 73 -10.07 2.89 -7.93
C THR A 73 -9.46 2.06 -6.80
N VAL A 74 -9.09 2.66 -5.68
CA VAL A 74 -8.60 1.97 -4.48
C VAL A 74 -9.69 1.06 -3.91
N THR A 75 -10.91 1.57 -3.74
CA THR A 75 -12.06 0.79 -3.26
C THR A 75 -12.39 -0.36 -4.19
N LEU A 76 -12.27 -0.17 -5.51
CA LEU A 76 -12.44 -1.24 -6.48
C LEU A 76 -11.37 -2.33 -6.34
N LEU A 77 -10.10 -1.96 -6.16
CA LEU A 77 -9.01 -2.92 -5.97
C LEU A 77 -9.19 -3.71 -4.67
N ASP A 78 -9.58 -3.03 -3.59
CA ASP A 78 -9.88 -3.66 -2.29
C ASP A 78 -11.07 -4.63 -2.39
N GLY A 79 -12.20 -4.19 -2.95
CA GLY A 79 -13.38 -5.03 -3.18
C GLY A 79 -13.17 -6.17 -4.20
N LYS A 80 -11.99 -6.23 -4.84
CA LYS A 80 -11.53 -7.34 -5.71
C LYS A 80 -10.37 -8.12 -5.11
N GLU A 81 -10.11 -7.95 -3.81
CA GLU A 81 -9.10 -8.65 -3.04
C GLU A 81 -7.69 -8.47 -3.63
N LYS A 82 -7.45 -7.33 -4.29
CA LYS A 82 -6.12 -6.95 -4.81
C LYS A 82 -5.29 -6.21 -3.77
N LEU A 83 -5.95 -5.68 -2.74
CA LEU A 83 -5.36 -5.06 -1.56
C LEU A 83 -5.75 -5.87 -0.32
N THR A 84 -4.96 -5.73 0.74
CA THR A 84 -5.33 -6.19 2.08
C THR A 84 -5.65 -4.94 2.90
N ALA A 85 -6.94 -4.65 3.07
CA ALA A 85 -7.42 -3.61 3.98
C ALA A 85 -7.46 -4.14 5.42
N VAL A 86 -7.08 -3.30 6.38
CA VAL A 86 -7.24 -3.61 7.80
C VAL A 86 -7.55 -2.34 8.60
N GLU A 87 -8.67 -2.35 9.32
CA GLU A 87 -9.05 -1.30 10.26
C GLU A 87 -8.14 -1.34 11.50
N ASP A 88 -7.97 -0.19 12.15
CA ASP A 88 -7.10 -0.02 13.32
C ASP A 88 -7.35 -1.07 14.40
N LYS A 89 -8.60 -1.29 14.82
CA LYS A 89 -9.02 -2.26 15.83
C LYS A 89 -8.78 -3.72 15.47
N TYR A 90 -8.51 -4.03 14.19
CA TYR A 90 -8.23 -5.38 13.69
C TYR A 90 -6.82 -5.52 13.12
N SER A 91 -5.95 -4.51 13.29
CA SER A 91 -4.62 -4.48 12.66
C SER A 91 -3.68 -5.61 13.09
N TYR A 92 -3.95 -6.28 14.22
CA TYR A 92 -3.21 -7.48 14.64
C TYR A 92 -3.55 -8.72 13.80
N GLU A 93 -4.73 -8.79 13.16
CA GLU A 93 -5.18 -9.92 12.34
C GLU A 93 -4.44 -10.01 11.00
N LEU A 94 -3.83 -8.90 10.56
CA LEU A 94 -3.10 -8.79 9.29
C LEU A 94 -2.08 -9.92 9.10
N PHE A 95 -1.35 -10.28 10.15
CA PHE A 95 -0.30 -11.29 10.06
C PHE A 95 -0.88 -12.70 9.90
N ALA A 96 -2.01 -13.00 10.54
CA ALA A 96 -2.71 -14.26 10.34
C ALA A 96 -3.25 -14.37 8.90
N LEU A 97 -3.86 -13.29 8.38
CA LEU A 97 -4.32 -13.22 6.98
C LEU A 97 -3.18 -13.45 5.98
N TRP A 98 -2.01 -12.85 6.21
CA TRP A 98 -0.82 -13.09 5.38
C TRP A 98 -0.27 -14.51 5.50
N ALA A 99 -0.36 -15.14 6.67
CA ALA A 99 0.06 -16.53 6.84
C ALA A 99 -0.90 -17.47 6.09
N GLU A 100 -2.21 -17.27 6.22
CA GLU A 100 -3.24 -18.04 5.52
C GLU A 100 -3.14 -17.91 3.99
N ALA A 101 -2.85 -16.71 3.50
CA ALA A 101 -2.63 -16.43 2.08
C ALA A 101 -1.25 -16.92 1.57
N GLY A 102 -0.41 -17.51 2.42
CA GLY A 102 0.93 -18.00 2.06
C GLY A 102 1.95 -16.91 1.73
N VAL A 103 1.65 -15.65 2.09
CA VAL A 103 2.54 -14.48 1.94
C VAL A 103 3.72 -14.60 2.90
N ILE A 104 3.42 -15.04 4.13
CA ILE A 104 4.41 -15.35 5.15
C ILE A 104 4.29 -16.84 5.53
N ASP A 105 5.38 -17.37 6.07
CA ASP A 105 5.45 -18.75 6.55
C ASP A 105 5.99 -18.70 7.97
N PRO A 106 5.14 -18.94 8.98
CA PRO A 106 5.51 -18.84 10.39
C PRO A 106 6.69 -19.75 10.78
N ALA A 107 6.88 -20.87 10.08
CA ALA A 107 7.95 -21.81 10.37
C ALA A 107 9.33 -21.23 10.00
N THR A 108 9.39 -20.40 8.96
CA THR A 108 10.64 -19.86 8.40
C THR A 108 10.84 -18.38 8.65
N LEU A 109 9.97 -17.73 9.43
CA LEU A 109 10.15 -16.32 9.81
C LEU A 109 11.51 -16.10 10.50
N PRO A 110 12.24 -15.03 10.13
CA PRO A 110 13.47 -14.66 10.81
C PRO A 110 13.25 -14.30 12.30
N PRO A 111 14.28 -14.33 13.15
CA PRO A 111 14.12 -14.33 14.61
C PRO A 111 13.36 -13.14 15.19
N ALA A 112 13.64 -11.90 14.79
CA ALA A 112 12.96 -10.72 15.33
C ALA A 112 11.51 -10.65 14.82
N ALA A 113 11.29 -10.90 13.53
CA ALA A 113 9.95 -10.98 12.95
C ALA A 113 9.11 -12.07 13.63
N LYS A 114 9.68 -13.26 13.85
CA LYS A 114 9.01 -14.37 14.54
C LYS A 114 8.70 -14.03 16.00
N ALA A 115 9.65 -13.43 16.71
CA ALA A 115 9.48 -13.12 18.12
C ALA A 115 8.46 -12.01 18.39
N LEU A 116 8.23 -11.11 17.43
CA LEU A 116 7.25 -10.04 17.51
C LEU A 116 5.91 -10.42 16.89
N PHE A 117 5.89 -10.87 15.63
CA PHE A 117 4.65 -11.11 14.90
C PHE A 117 4.11 -12.53 15.07
N GLY A 118 4.94 -13.51 15.47
CA GLY A 118 4.49 -14.89 15.74
C GLY A 118 3.28 -14.97 16.68
N PRO A 119 3.31 -14.33 17.86
CA PRO A 119 2.15 -14.28 18.75
C PRO A 119 0.87 -13.70 18.11
N LEU A 120 1.02 -12.73 17.19
CA LEU A 120 -0.11 -12.12 16.47
C LEU A 120 -0.68 -13.06 15.40
N ILE A 121 0.18 -13.86 14.76
CA ILE A 121 -0.23 -14.89 13.80
C ILE A 121 -1.03 -16.00 14.50
N ASP A 122 -0.56 -16.44 15.66
CA ASP A 122 -1.17 -17.56 16.40
C ASP A 122 -2.41 -17.15 17.21
N GLY A 123 -2.79 -15.86 17.19
CA GLY A 123 -3.89 -15.31 18.01
C GLY A 123 -3.58 -15.31 19.51
N ALA A 124 -2.32 -15.52 19.89
CA ALA A 124 -1.86 -15.58 21.27
C ALA A 124 -1.36 -14.19 21.71
N VAL A 125 -2.29 -13.26 21.99
CA VAL A 125 -1.91 -12.01 22.66
C VAL A 125 -1.36 -12.39 24.06
N PRO A 126 -0.07 -12.15 24.37
CA PRO A 126 0.52 -12.75 25.57
C PRO A 126 0.11 -11.99 26.83
N ASP A 127 -0.99 -12.39 27.48
CA ASP A 127 -1.41 -11.82 28.76
C ASP A 127 -0.43 -12.16 29.90
N ALA A 128 0.17 -13.35 29.87
CA ALA A 128 1.04 -13.84 30.95
C ALA A 128 2.42 -13.13 31.01
N ASP A 129 2.88 -12.55 29.90
CA ASP A 129 4.20 -11.92 29.75
C ASP A 129 4.12 -10.53 29.08
N ALA A 130 2.99 -9.84 29.23
CA ALA A 130 2.72 -8.58 28.53
C ALA A 130 3.86 -7.55 28.68
N ALA A 131 4.49 -7.43 29.86
CA ALA A 131 5.62 -6.53 30.06
C ALA A 131 6.86 -6.89 29.21
N ALA A 132 7.20 -8.18 29.12
CA ALA A 132 8.32 -8.64 28.31
C ALA A 132 8.02 -8.51 26.81
N TYR A 133 6.77 -8.77 26.41
CA TYR A 133 6.32 -8.57 25.04
C TYR A 133 6.36 -7.08 24.63
N ARG A 134 5.86 -6.17 25.49
CA ARG A 134 5.95 -4.72 25.28
C ARG A 134 7.39 -4.24 25.10
N ALA A 135 8.30 -4.67 25.98
CA ALA A 135 9.71 -4.31 25.88
C ALA A 135 10.31 -4.78 24.55
N ARG A 136 10.06 -6.04 24.18
CA ARG A 136 10.49 -6.60 22.90
C ARG A 136 9.90 -5.84 21.71
N ALA A 137 8.60 -5.57 21.72
CA ALA A 137 7.92 -4.83 20.66
C ALA A 137 8.60 -3.48 20.46
N TRP A 138 8.85 -2.74 21.54
CA TRP A 138 9.54 -1.46 21.48
C TRP A 138 10.99 -1.56 20.97
N ASP A 139 11.74 -2.55 21.43
CA ASP A 139 13.18 -2.61 21.14
C ASP A 139 13.49 -3.26 19.78
N SER A 140 12.57 -4.06 19.24
CA SER A 140 12.80 -4.85 18.02
C SER A 140 11.90 -4.49 16.84
N TYR A 141 10.92 -3.59 16.98
CA TYR A 141 9.95 -3.29 15.92
C TYR A 141 10.59 -3.03 14.55
N ALA A 142 11.57 -2.14 14.49
CA ALA A 142 12.24 -1.76 13.25
C ALA A 142 13.01 -2.93 12.60
N GLN A 143 13.63 -3.78 13.41
CA GLN A 143 14.30 -4.98 12.90
C GLN A 143 13.28 -6.02 12.43
N ALA A 144 12.21 -6.23 13.20
CA ALA A 144 11.17 -7.18 12.88
C ALA A 144 10.45 -6.82 11.58
N THR A 145 10.12 -5.55 11.34
CA THR A 145 9.51 -5.10 10.08
C THR A 145 10.47 -5.26 8.89
N ALA A 146 11.76 -4.95 9.05
CA ALA A 146 12.76 -5.18 8.00
C ALA A 146 12.93 -6.67 7.67
N GLU A 147 12.97 -7.53 8.67
CA GLU A 147 13.01 -8.99 8.49
C GLU A 147 11.75 -9.53 7.80
N LEU A 148 10.58 -8.99 8.14
CA LEU A 148 9.32 -9.34 7.50
C LEU A 148 9.29 -8.93 6.01
N GLU A 149 9.71 -7.70 5.70
CA GLU A 149 9.83 -7.26 4.29
C GLU A 149 10.79 -8.14 3.50
N ALA A 150 11.94 -8.49 4.08
CA ALA A 150 12.91 -9.38 3.44
C ALA A 150 12.34 -10.80 3.22
N HIS A 151 11.55 -11.31 4.17
CA HIS A 151 10.88 -12.61 4.07
C HIS A 151 9.84 -12.65 2.94
N ILE A 152 9.08 -11.56 2.78
CA ILE A 152 8.13 -11.37 1.67
C ILE A 152 8.88 -11.22 0.34
N ALA A 153 9.98 -10.45 0.32
CA ALA A 153 10.85 -10.27 -0.84
C ALA A 153 11.45 -11.58 -1.36
N ALA A 154 11.91 -12.45 -0.46
CA ALA A 154 12.43 -13.77 -0.80
C ALA A 154 11.40 -14.67 -1.51
N ARG A 155 10.10 -14.35 -1.40
CA ARG A 155 8.98 -15.02 -2.07
C ARG A 155 8.52 -14.30 -3.35
N GLY A 156 9.32 -13.35 -3.83
CA GLY A 156 9.07 -12.66 -5.11
C GLY A 156 8.00 -11.59 -5.04
N LYS A 157 7.67 -11.09 -3.84
CA LYS A 157 6.71 -10.01 -3.63
C LYS A 157 7.37 -8.83 -2.93
N ALA A 158 6.87 -7.63 -3.19
CA ALA A 158 7.23 -6.43 -2.46
C ALA A 158 5.98 -5.90 -1.77
N LEU A 159 6.14 -5.55 -0.49
CA LEU A 159 5.09 -4.90 0.27
C LEU A 159 5.11 -3.39 0.01
N LEU A 160 3.93 -2.83 -0.22
CA LEU A 160 3.67 -1.40 -0.30
C LEU A 160 2.43 -1.06 0.53
N SER A 161 2.26 0.22 0.83
CA SER A 161 0.99 0.74 1.37
C SER A 161 0.33 1.69 0.37
N VAL A 162 -0.98 1.64 0.29
CA VAL A 162 -1.80 2.62 -0.43
C VAL A 162 -2.30 3.65 0.58
N ASP A 163 -1.71 4.82 0.56
CA ASP A 163 -2.07 5.96 1.42
C ASP A 163 -3.20 6.72 0.72
N ALA A 164 -4.42 6.22 0.91
CA ALA A 164 -5.64 6.76 0.30
C ALA A 164 -6.18 7.96 1.08
N THR A 165 -6.26 7.82 2.41
CA THR A 165 -6.68 8.85 3.36
C THR A 165 -5.93 8.69 4.69
N ASP A 166 -6.10 9.64 5.60
CA ASP A 166 -5.68 9.59 7.00
C ASP A 166 -6.65 8.82 7.91
N GLY A 167 -7.57 8.02 7.35
CA GLY A 167 -8.58 7.27 8.08
C GLY A 167 -8.06 6.15 9.00
N ASP A 168 -8.97 5.38 9.57
CA ASP A 168 -8.69 4.25 10.47
C ASP A 168 -8.32 2.95 9.74
N THR A 169 -8.37 2.94 8.41
CA THR A 169 -8.05 1.76 7.59
C THR A 169 -6.70 1.90 6.91
N MET A 170 -5.86 0.88 7.04
CA MET A 170 -4.63 0.74 6.26
C MET A 170 -4.86 -0.21 5.08
N LEU A 171 -4.27 0.13 3.94
CA LEU A 171 -4.33 -0.68 2.73
C LEU A 171 -2.92 -1.13 2.36
N PHE A 172 -2.70 -2.44 2.33
CA PHE A 172 -1.44 -3.04 1.91
C PHE A 172 -1.57 -3.67 0.53
N ALA A 173 -0.49 -3.62 -0.24
CA ALA A 173 -0.40 -4.26 -1.55
C ALA A 173 0.83 -5.16 -1.62
N LEU A 174 0.64 -6.36 -2.18
CA LEU A 174 1.70 -7.34 -2.44
C LEU A 174 1.90 -7.49 -3.94
N VAL A 175 2.86 -6.74 -4.47
CA VAL A 175 3.10 -6.63 -5.91
C VAL A 175 4.42 -7.27 -6.32
N ALA A 176 4.65 -7.42 -7.63
CA ALA A 176 5.97 -7.79 -8.12
C ALA A 176 7.00 -6.68 -7.83
N PRO A 177 8.30 -7.00 -7.64
CA PRO A 177 9.33 -6.00 -7.35
C PRO A 177 9.38 -4.84 -8.37
N ALA A 178 9.26 -5.12 -9.66
CA ALA A 178 9.26 -4.10 -10.70
C ALA A 178 8.09 -3.10 -10.57
N ILE A 179 6.93 -3.56 -10.12
CA ILE A 179 5.78 -2.69 -9.83
C ILE A 179 6.08 -1.84 -8.60
N ALA A 180 6.65 -2.42 -7.55
CA ALA A 180 7.04 -1.65 -6.37
C ALA A 180 8.07 -0.57 -6.70
N ASP A 181 9.07 -0.84 -7.54
CA ASP A 181 10.06 0.15 -7.96
C ASP A 181 9.44 1.34 -8.69
N ARG A 182 8.41 1.09 -9.51
CA ARG A 182 7.66 2.13 -10.22
C ARG A 182 6.85 3.00 -9.26
N TRP A 183 6.15 2.40 -8.31
CA TRP A 183 5.11 3.06 -7.52
C TRP A 183 5.53 3.55 -6.15
N ARG A 184 6.63 3.03 -5.58
CA ARG A 184 7.06 3.39 -4.24
C ARG A 184 7.24 4.90 -4.12
N ASN A 185 6.51 5.49 -3.17
CA ASN A 185 6.51 6.93 -2.88
C ASN A 185 6.10 7.77 -4.11
N ARG A 186 4.98 7.41 -4.74
CA ARG A 186 4.37 8.16 -5.86
C ARG A 186 2.94 8.58 -5.56
N ALA A 187 2.66 9.87 -5.72
CA ALA A 187 1.33 10.44 -5.54
C ALA A 187 0.50 10.26 -6.82
N LEU A 188 -0.78 9.96 -6.63
CA LEU A 188 -1.76 9.80 -7.69
C LEU A 188 -2.77 10.95 -7.68
N SER A 189 -3.01 11.57 -6.53
CA SER A 189 -3.92 12.70 -6.35
C SER A 189 -3.49 13.56 -5.16
N GLU A 190 -4.10 14.74 -5.03
CA GLU A 190 -3.87 15.64 -3.89
C GLU A 190 -5.17 16.33 -3.49
N HIS A 191 -5.41 16.45 -2.19
CA HIS A 191 -6.50 17.22 -1.62
C HIS A 191 -6.02 17.92 -0.35
N GLN A 192 -6.24 19.24 -0.25
CA GLN A 192 -5.83 20.04 0.92
C GLN A 192 -4.35 19.87 1.33
N GLY A 193 -3.46 19.69 0.34
CA GLY A 193 -2.02 19.48 0.56
C GLY A 193 -1.64 18.04 0.93
N TYR A 194 -2.60 17.15 1.17
CA TYR A 194 -2.36 15.73 1.36
C TYR A 194 -2.24 15.01 0.02
N ARG A 195 -1.07 14.40 -0.23
CA ARG A 195 -0.78 13.65 -1.44
C ARG A 195 -1.11 12.17 -1.28
N ALA A 196 -2.25 11.75 -1.79
CA ALA A 196 -2.67 10.36 -1.74
C ALA A 196 -2.00 9.55 -2.87
N GLY A 197 -1.66 8.30 -2.60
CA GLY A 197 -0.97 7.44 -3.55
C GLY A 197 -0.26 6.26 -2.91
N VAL A 198 0.82 5.78 -3.53
CA VAL A 198 1.54 4.60 -3.06
C VAL A 198 2.76 5.01 -2.24
N ARG A 199 2.98 4.31 -1.13
CA ARG A 199 4.10 4.51 -0.20
C ARG A 199 4.90 3.22 -0.02
N ALA A 200 6.15 3.37 0.40
CA ALA A 200 6.79 2.29 1.15
C ALA A 200 5.89 1.86 2.34
N PRO A 201 6.03 0.63 2.86
CA PRO A 201 5.21 0.17 3.98
C PRO A 201 5.20 1.17 5.13
N MET A 202 4.00 1.64 5.50
CA MET A 202 3.81 2.68 6.52
C MET A 202 3.86 2.06 7.93
N TRP A 203 5.02 1.55 8.33
CA TRP A 203 5.22 0.86 9.60
C TRP A 203 4.95 1.73 10.82
N ASP A 204 5.17 3.03 10.73
CA ASP A 204 4.77 3.95 11.79
C ASP A 204 3.27 4.00 12.01
N ARG A 205 2.48 4.05 10.93
CA ARG A 205 1.01 4.01 11.01
C ARG A 205 0.54 2.66 11.51
N LEU A 206 1.15 1.57 11.05
CA LEU A 206 0.82 0.23 11.56
C LEU A 206 1.13 0.11 13.05
N TRP A 207 2.25 0.68 13.54
CA TRP A 207 2.54 0.72 14.97
C TRP A 207 1.44 1.44 15.74
N ALA A 208 0.98 2.60 15.26
CA ALA A 208 -0.10 3.34 15.90
C ALA A 208 -1.41 2.53 15.94
N HIS A 209 -1.75 1.84 14.85
CA HIS A 209 -2.92 0.97 14.79
C HIS A 209 -2.80 -0.24 15.72
N LEU A 210 -1.65 -0.93 15.73
CA LEU A 210 -1.41 -2.06 16.62
C LEU A 210 -1.45 -1.62 18.11
N ALA A 211 -0.88 -0.46 18.44
CA ALA A 211 -0.92 0.10 19.78
C ALA A 211 -2.37 0.42 20.21
N TYR A 212 -3.19 0.92 19.29
CA TYR A 212 -4.61 1.15 19.53
C TYR A 212 -5.39 -0.16 19.71
N ALA A 213 -5.20 -1.13 18.82
CA ALA A 213 -5.91 -2.40 18.80
C ALA A 213 -5.60 -3.26 20.04
N MET A 214 -4.32 -3.33 20.40
CA MET A 214 -3.82 -4.17 21.49
C MET A 214 -3.76 -3.43 22.83
N ARG A 215 -3.91 -2.10 22.81
CA ARG A 215 -3.81 -1.22 24.00
C ARG A 215 -2.54 -1.53 24.80
N GLY A 216 -2.65 -1.49 26.13
CA GLY A 216 -1.59 -1.78 27.10
C GLY A 216 -0.87 -3.13 26.91
N ALA A 217 -1.26 -4.02 26.00
CA ALA A 217 -0.54 -5.25 25.69
C ALA A 217 0.68 -5.05 24.77
N LEU A 218 0.66 -4.07 23.85
CA LEU A 218 1.77 -3.85 22.89
C LEU A 218 2.71 -2.73 23.31
N VAL A 219 2.17 -1.67 23.89
CA VAL A 219 2.93 -0.53 24.41
C VAL A 219 2.36 -0.15 25.77
N ALA A 220 3.22 0.31 26.67
CA ALA A 220 2.75 0.79 27.97
C ALA A 220 1.99 2.10 27.77
N GLU A 221 0.93 2.33 28.54
CA GLU A 221 0.05 3.50 28.35
C GLU A 221 0.77 4.85 28.54
N ASP A 222 1.91 4.85 29.24
CA ASP A 222 2.76 6.02 29.49
C ASP A 222 3.85 6.24 28.44
N ARG A 223 3.99 5.34 27.46
CA ARG A 223 5.06 5.39 26.46
C ARG A 223 4.56 5.96 25.15
N GLU A 224 4.97 7.20 24.86
CA GLU A 224 4.60 7.93 23.66
C GLU A 224 5.59 7.77 22.50
N GLY A 225 5.10 7.98 21.28
CA GLY A 225 5.91 7.99 20.07
C GLY A 225 6.07 6.62 19.41
N TYR A 226 7.20 6.41 18.75
CA TYR A 226 7.45 5.25 17.91
C TYR A 226 8.69 4.49 18.39
N PRO A 227 8.71 3.15 18.25
CA PRO A 227 9.88 2.34 18.50
C PRO A 227 11.11 2.90 17.78
N PRO A 228 12.31 2.88 18.40
CA PRO A 228 13.53 3.36 17.78
C PRO A 228 13.78 2.71 16.40
N GLY A 229 14.17 3.53 15.43
CA GLY A 229 14.45 3.08 14.08
C GLY A 229 13.21 2.80 13.21
N THR A 230 11.99 3.00 13.73
CA THR A 230 10.76 2.85 12.92
C THR A 230 10.79 3.80 11.72
N PRO A 231 10.71 3.28 10.48
CA PRO A 231 10.60 4.14 9.30
C PRO A 231 9.34 5.01 9.39
N ARG A 232 9.53 6.32 9.20
CA ARG A 232 8.44 7.29 9.20
C ARG A 232 7.87 7.43 7.79
N ARG A 233 6.56 7.57 7.69
CA ARG A 233 5.90 7.94 6.44
C ARG A 233 6.50 9.24 5.90
N VAL A 234 6.82 9.25 4.62
CA VAL A 234 7.21 10.46 3.90
C VAL A 234 5.94 11.16 3.43
N GLU A 235 5.68 12.34 4.00
CA GLU A 235 4.50 13.16 3.67
C GLU A 235 4.61 13.71 2.24
N GLU A 236 5.76 14.30 1.91
CA GLU A 236 6.03 14.89 0.60
C GLU A 236 6.61 13.86 -0.36
N ILE A 237 5.75 13.32 -1.22
CA ILE A 237 6.17 12.45 -2.31
C ILE A 237 5.86 13.08 -3.67
N PRO A 238 6.69 12.83 -4.70
CA PRO A 238 6.44 13.32 -6.05
C PRO A 238 5.22 12.65 -6.68
N PHE A 239 4.55 13.34 -7.62
CA PHE A 239 3.52 12.71 -8.45
C PHE A 239 4.12 11.62 -9.35
N ALA A 240 3.33 10.59 -9.62
CA ALA A 240 3.63 9.62 -10.66
C ALA A 240 3.71 10.32 -12.03
N ALA A 241 4.66 9.87 -12.85
CA ALA A 241 4.89 10.35 -14.21
C ALA A 241 4.51 9.26 -15.23
#